data_AF-A0A7J8YQ29-F1
#
_entry.id   AF-A0A7J8YQ29-F1
#
_cell.length_a   1.000
_cell.length_b   1.000
_cell.length_c   1.000
_cell.angle_alpha   90.00
_cell.angle_beta   90.00
_cell.angle_gamma   90.00
#
_symmetry.space_group_name_H-M   'P 1'
#
loop_
_entity.id
_entity.type
_entity.pdbx_description
1 polymer ?
#
loop_
_entity_poly.entity_id
_entity_poly.type
_entity_poly.pdbx_seq_one_letter_code
_entity_poly.pdbx_strand_id
1 'polypeptide(L)' 'MRKLVFYPEIVGFIEEEKDKFPTVKVQYLFNSPPKLIMLDDEGQYKETIRIDNWKREHMLQFLQKKVQPYSASS' A
#
# COMPACT_ATOMS: atom_id res chain seq x y z
N MET A 1 20.96 -6.33 -2.88
CA MET A 1 19.50 -6.58 -2.90
C MET A 1 18.94 -6.21 -1.54
N ARG A 2 18.19 -5.10 -1.42
CA ARG A 2 17.50 -4.77 -0.16
C ARG A 2 16.27 -5.67 -0.05
N LYS A 3 16.30 -6.60 0.88
CA LYS A 3 15.23 -7.58 1.11
C LYS A 3 14.00 -6.92 1.76
N LEU A 4 12.80 -7.46 1.52
CA LEU A 4 11.57 -6.93 2.13
C LEU A 4 11.60 -6.96 3.67
N VAL A 5 12.39 -7.88 4.26
CA VAL A 5 12.62 -7.99 5.71
C VAL A 5 13.18 -6.71 6.36
N PHE A 6 13.75 -5.78 5.58
CA PHE A 6 14.18 -4.48 6.10
C PHE A 6 13.01 -3.50 6.35
N TYR A 7 11.79 -3.88 5.98
CA TYR A 7 10.58 -3.08 6.13
C TYR A 7 9.49 -3.89 6.87
N PRO A 8 9.70 -4.22 8.16
CA PRO A 8 8.79 -5.11 8.90
C PRO A 8 7.35 -4.60 8.93
N GLU A 9 7.16 -3.28 9.02
CA GLU A 9 5.85 -2.65 8.98
C GLU A 9 5.12 -2.88 7.65
N ILE A 10 5.86 -2.82 6.53
CA ILE A 10 5.33 -3.05 5.18
C ILE A 10 4.99 -4.53 4.99
N VAL A 11 5.88 -5.43 5.43
CA VAL A 11 5.65 -6.88 5.40
C VAL A 11 4.35 -7.22 6.10
N GLY A 12 4.22 -6.80 7.36
CA GLY A 12 3.05 -7.17 8.14
C GLY A 12 1.75 -6.50 7.66
N PHE A 13 1.82 -5.32 7.01
CA PHE A 13 0.65 -4.81 6.27
C PHE A 13 0.25 -5.72 5.11
N ILE A 14 1.23 -6.19 4.31
CA ILE A 14 0.97 -7.07 3.16
C ILE A 14 0.37 -8.41 3.62
N GLU A 15 0.85 -8.97 4.73
CA GLU A 15 0.43 -10.29 5.21
C GLU A 15 -0.89 -10.25 6.00
N GLU A 16 -1.14 -9.21 6.79
CA GLU A 16 -2.25 -9.22 7.76
C GLU A 16 -3.44 -8.33 7.34
N GLU A 17 -3.19 -7.24 6.60
CA GLU A 17 -4.19 -6.17 6.42
C GLU A 17 -4.55 -5.88 4.95
N LYS A 18 -3.69 -6.27 4.01
CA LYS A 18 -3.84 -5.96 2.59
C LYS A 18 -5.17 -6.43 2.00
N ASP A 19 -5.68 -7.57 2.47
CA ASP A 19 -6.96 -8.14 2.01
C ASP A 19 -8.17 -7.26 2.34
N LYS A 20 -8.05 -6.32 3.30
CA LYS A 20 -9.09 -5.33 3.60
C LYS A 20 -9.23 -4.26 2.51
N PHE A 21 -8.26 -4.17 1.59
CA PHE A 21 -8.18 -3.16 0.54
C PHE A 21 -8.10 -3.81 -0.85
N PRO A 22 -9.24 -4.14 -1.48
CA PRO A 22 -9.27 -4.91 -2.74
C PRO A 22 -8.66 -4.16 -3.93
N THR A 23 -8.69 -2.82 -3.90
CA THR A 23 -8.13 -1.97 -4.97
C THR A 23 -6.60 -1.86 -4.91
N VAL A 24 -5.99 -2.16 -3.77
CA VAL A 24 -4.54 -2.14 -3.62
C VAL A 24 -3.96 -3.38 -4.31
N LYS A 25 -2.87 -3.22 -5.05
CA LYS A 25 -2.10 -4.33 -5.64
C LYS A 25 -0.66 -4.25 -5.16
N VAL A 26 -0.06 -5.41 -4.87
CA VAL A 26 1.34 -5.51 -4.44
C VAL A 26 2.18 -5.95 -5.63
N GLN A 27 3.23 -5.19 -5.93
CA GLN A 27 4.21 -5.52 -6.96
C GLN A 27 5.61 -5.50 -6.36
N TYR A 28 6.35 -6.59 -6.54
CA TYR A 28 7.72 -6.70 -6.09
C TYR A 28 8.67 -6.29 -7.20
N LEU A 29 9.44 -5.23 -6.95
CA LEU A 29 10.43 -4.70 -7.89
C LEU A 29 11.82 -4.78 -7.27
N PHE A 30 12.78 -5.30 -8.05
CA PHE A 30 14.15 -5.42 -7.60
C PHE A 30 14.77 -4.04 -7.34
N ASN A 31 15.45 -3.91 -6.20
CA ASN A 31 16.18 -2.71 -5.81
C ASN A 31 15.35 -1.41 -5.76
N SER A 32 14.02 -1.52 -5.63
CA SER A 32 13.13 -0.39 -5.44
C SER A 32 12.76 -0.25 -3.95
N PRO A 33 12.80 0.97 -3.38
CA PRO A 33 12.19 1.20 -2.08
C PRO A 33 10.66 1.01 -2.14
N PRO A 34 10.01 0.68 -1.02
CA PRO A 34 8.55 0.62 -0.92
C PRO A 34 7.92 1.98 -1.27
N LYS A 35 6.92 1.93 -2.16
CA LYS A 35 6.16 3.10 -2.61
C LYS A 35 4.73 2.70 -2.92
N LEU A 36 3.80 3.60 -2.66
CA LEU A 36 2.44 3.52 -3.19
C LEU A 36 2.40 4.23 -4.53
N ILE A 37 1.78 3.59 -5.51
CA ILE A 37 1.45 4.19 -6.80
C ILE A 37 -0.06 4.36 -6.80
N MET A 38 -0.52 5.61 -6.80
CA MET A 38 -1.93 5.94 -6.85
C MET A 38 -2.35 6.05 -8.31
N LEU A 39 -3.42 5.34 -8.64
CA LEU A 39 -4.07 5.43 -9.94
C LEU A 39 -5.39 6.21 -9.79
N ASP A 40 -5.84 6.86 -10.85
CA ASP A 40 -7.19 7.41 -10.94
C ASP A 40 -8.22 6.34 -11.34
N ASP A 41 -9.47 6.76 -11.53
CA ASP A 41 -10.60 5.89 -11.88
C ASP A 41 -10.46 5.26 -13.28
N GLU A 42 -9.67 5.85 -14.16
CA GLU A 42 -9.32 5.30 -15.48
C GLU A 42 -8.09 4.37 -15.42
N GLY A 43 -7.52 4.18 -14.22
CA GLY A 43 -6.32 3.39 -14.00
C GLY A 43 -5.03 4.10 -14.44
N GLN A 44 -5.08 5.40 -14.73
CA GLN A 44 -3.91 6.18 -15.11
C GLN A 44 -3.12 6.62 -13.89
N TYR A 45 -1.82 6.84 -14.09
CA TYR A 45 -0.93 7.29 -13.03
C TYR A 45 -1.34 8.68 -12.51
N LYS A 46 -1.57 8.77 -11.21
CA LYS A 46 -1.86 10.04 -10.54
C LYS A 46 -0.66 10.56 -9.76
N GLU A 47 -0.14 9.74 -8.84
CA GLU A 47 0.98 10.13 -7.97
C GLU A 47 1.73 8.93 -7.39
N THR A 48 2.94 9.18 -6.89
CA THR A 48 3.78 8.21 -6.17
C THR A 48 4.09 8.74 -4.78
N ILE A 49 3.89 7.90 -3.76
CA ILE A 49 4.20 8.23 -2.36
C ILE A 49 5.23 7.22 -1.85
N ARG A 50 6.35 7.72 -1.31
CA ARG A 50 7.34 6.86 -0.64
C ARG A 50 6.87 6.52 0.76
N ILE A 51 6.92 5.23 1.09
CA ILE A 51 6.43 4.70 2.37
C ILE A 51 7.51 3.93 3.13
N ASP A 52 8.79 4.08 2.76
CA ASP A 52 9.90 3.34 3.35
C ASP A 52 10.07 3.55 4.86
N ASN A 53 9.56 4.66 5.41
CA ASN A 53 9.58 4.98 6.85
C ASN A 53 8.18 4.96 7.50
N TRP A 54 7.16 4.46 6.82
CA TRP A 54 5.81 4.43 7.37
C TRP A 54 5.63 3.27 8.36
N LYS A 55 4.89 3.55 9.42
CA LYS A 55 4.34 2.52 10.30
C LYS A 55 3.07 1.93 9.69
N ARG A 56 2.70 0.73 10.15
CA ARG A 56 1.47 0.05 9.72
C ARG A 56 0.23 0.92 9.89
N GLU A 57 0.09 1.58 11.04
CA GLU A 57 -1.02 2.49 11.35
C GLU A 57 -1.17 3.63 10.33
N HIS A 58 -0.06 4.20 9.84
CA HIS A 58 -0.10 5.30 8.87
C HIS A 58 -0.58 4.80 7.50
N MET A 59 -0.15 3.61 7.08
CA MET A 59 -0.66 2.97 5.85
C MET A 59 -2.16 2.73 5.95
N LEU A 60 -2.64 2.18 7.07
CA LEU A 60 -4.05 1.91 7.28
C LEU A 60 -4.89 3.19 7.25
N GLN A 61 -4.50 4.21 8.00
CA GLN A 61 -5.22 5.49 8.01
C GLN A 61 -5.21 6.17 6.64
N PHE A 62 -4.09 6.11 5.93
CA PHE A 62 -3.98 6.69 4.60
C PHE A 62 -4.89 5.97 3.61
N LEU A 63 -4.82 4.63 3.56
CA LEU A 63 -5.61 3.82 2.65
C LEU A 63 -7.10 3.93 2.97
N GLN A 64 -7.52 3.86 4.23
CA GLN A 64 -8.94 4.04 4.60
C GLN A 64 -9.53 5.38 4.14
N LYS A 65 -8.72 6.45 4.10
CA LYS A 65 -9.16 7.77 3.63
C LYS A 65 -9.16 7.88 2.10
N LYS A 66 -8.29 7.15 1.42
CA LYS A 66 -8.01 7.32 -0.02
C LYS A 66 -8.67 6.27 -0.89
N VAL A 67 -8.85 5.07 -0.37
CA VAL A 67 -9.55 3.96 -1.03
C VAL A 67 -10.71 3.56 -0.12
N GLN A 68 -11.93 3.55 -0.66
CA GLN A 68 -13.07 3.10 0.14
C GLN A 68 -12.83 1.65 0.59
N PRO A 69 -12.86 1.35 1.90
CA PRO A 69 -12.80 -0.03 2.36
C PRO A 69 -14.06 -0.75 1.86
N TYR A 70 -13.92 -2.04 1.58
CA TYR A 70 -14.98 -2.92 1.07
C TYR A 70 -16.30 -2.86 1.89
N SER A 71 -16.24 -2.40 3.14
CA SER A 71 -17.38 -2.35 4.07
C SER A 71 -18.24 -1.08 4.00
N ALA A 72 -18.00 -0.14 3.08
CA ALA A 72 -18.82 1.08 2.95
C ALA A 72 -19.99 0.96 1.95
N SER A 73 -20.30 -0.25 1.49
CA SER A 73 -21.43 -0.53 0.60
C SER A 73 -22.20 -1.76 1.07
N SER A 74 -23.00 -1.58 2.12
CA SER A 74 -24.19 -2.37 2.48
C SER A 74 -25.15 -1.48 3.26
#